data_AF-A0AAI8BGS9-F1
#
_entry.id   AF-A0AAI8BGS9-F1
#
_cell.length_a   1.000
_cell.length_b   1.000
_cell.length_c   1.000
_cell.angle_alpha   90.00
_cell.angle_beta   90.00
_cell.angle_gamma   90.00
#
_symmetry.space_group_name_H-M   'P 1'
#
loop_
_entity.id
_entity.type
_entity.pdbx_description
1 polymer ?
#
loop_
_entity_poly.entity_id
_entity_poly.type
_entity_poly.pdbx_seq_one_letter_code
_entity_poly.pdbx_strand_id
1 'polypeptide(L)'
;MNVKILPIAIDLDVKNTGVFSAFYQKGTSLEKLDNKNGKVYELSKDSYTLLMNNRTAQRHQRRGIDRKQLVKRLFKLVWTEQLNLEWDKDTQQAISFLFNRRGFSFITDGYSTEYLNIVPEQVKAILMDIFDDYNGEDDLDSYLKLATEQESKISEIYNKLMQKILEFKLRKLCTDIKDDKVSTKTLKEITSYEFELLADYLANYSESLKTQKFSYTDKQGNLKELSYYHHDKYNIQEFLKRHATINDEILDTLLTDDFDIWNFNFEKFDFDKNEEKLQSQEDKDHTQAYFHHFVFAVNKIKSEMASGGRHRSQYFQEITNVLDENNHQEGYLKNFCENLHNKKYSNLSVKNLVNLVGNLSNLELKPLRKYFNDKNLIIGMSKSLQKLIATGY
;
A
#
# COMPACT_ATOMS: atom_id res chain seq x y z
N MET A 1 -47.89 26.27 48.81
CA MET A 1 -46.72 25.42 48.45
C MET A 1 -45.50 26.32 48.28
N ASN A 2 -44.40 26.08 48.99
CA ASN A 2 -43.24 26.99 49.05
C ASN A 2 -42.07 26.56 48.14
N VAL A 3 -42.35 26.25 46.87
CA VAL A 3 -41.32 25.81 45.90
C VAL A 3 -41.23 26.84 44.77
N LYS A 4 -40.02 27.32 44.48
CA LYS A 4 -39.73 28.10 43.25
C LYS A 4 -39.34 27.14 42.12
N ILE A 5 -39.87 27.38 40.92
CA ILE A 5 -39.62 26.59 39.73
C ILE A 5 -38.83 27.45 38.74
N LEU A 6 -37.74 26.88 38.21
CA LEU A 6 -36.96 27.46 37.13
C LEU A 6 -36.89 26.45 35.98
N PRO A 7 -37.87 26.42 35.07
CA PRO A 7 -37.76 25.55 33.90
C PRO A 7 -36.76 26.17 32.92
N ILE A 8 -36.00 25.30 32.26
CA ILE A 8 -35.15 25.64 31.13
C ILE A 8 -35.58 24.74 29.97
N ALA A 9 -36.19 25.32 28.95
CA ALA A 9 -36.54 24.66 27.71
C ALA A 9 -35.46 24.98 26.66
N ILE A 10 -34.95 23.94 26.01
CA ILE A 10 -33.81 24.05 25.10
C ILE A 10 -34.26 23.55 23.73
N ASP A 11 -34.16 24.42 22.73
CA ASP A 11 -34.19 24.07 21.32
C ASP A 11 -32.75 23.84 20.86
N LEU A 12 -32.31 22.58 20.91
CA LEU A 12 -30.93 22.20 20.76
C LEU A 12 -30.58 21.97 19.29
N ASP A 13 -29.78 22.88 18.72
CA ASP A 13 -29.15 22.71 17.41
C ASP A 13 -27.66 23.08 17.46
N VAL A 14 -26.89 22.55 16.52
CA VAL A 14 -25.43 22.60 16.48
C VAL A 14 -24.92 24.02 16.31
N LYS A 15 -25.54 24.80 15.42
CA LYS A 15 -25.09 26.18 15.13
C LYS A 15 -25.75 27.20 16.04
N ASN A 16 -27.05 27.05 16.30
CA ASN A 16 -27.83 27.98 17.08
C ASN A 16 -28.68 27.22 18.09
N THR A 17 -28.40 27.33 19.38
CA THR A 17 -29.24 26.72 20.43
C THR A 17 -30.12 27.78 21.07
N GLY A 18 -31.44 27.61 20.95
CA GLY A 18 -32.44 28.42 21.64
C GLY A 18 -32.61 27.96 23.08
N VAL A 19 -32.66 28.89 24.03
CA VAL A 19 -32.89 28.62 25.46
C VAL A 19 -33.96 29.56 25.98
N PHE A 20 -35.11 28.99 26.34
CA PHE A 20 -36.14 29.67 27.12
C PHE A 20 -36.00 29.29 28.59
N SER A 21 -36.00 30.27 29.47
CA SER A 21 -36.02 30.05 30.92
C SER A 21 -37.09 30.91 31.57
N ALA A 22 -37.69 30.43 32.64
CA ALA A 22 -38.63 31.21 33.44
C ALA A 22 -38.36 31.02 34.93
N PHE A 23 -38.95 31.85 35.78
CA PHE A 23 -38.82 31.73 37.22
C PHE A 23 -40.12 32.12 37.93
N TYR A 24 -40.74 31.17 38.64
CA TYR A 24 -42.06 31.38 39.24
C TYR A 24 -42.30 30.50 40.47
N GLN A 25 -43.37 30.76 41.22
CA GLN A 25 -43.78 29.93 42.35
C GLN A 25 -44.57 28.71 41.85
N LYS A 26 -44.40 27.54 42.46
CA LYS A 26 -45.20 26.35 42.13
C LYS A 26 -46.70 26.66 42.26
N GLY A 27 -47.45 26.45 41.17
CA GLY A 27 -48.87 26.76 41.07
C GLY A 27 -49.20 28.16 40.54
N THR A 28 -48.20 28.96 40.12
CA THR A 28 -48.42 30.24 39.43
C THR A 28 -49.25 30.03 38.14
N SER A 29 -50.30 30.84 37.96
CA SER A 29 -51.09 30.89 36.71
C SER A 29 -50.23 31.36 35.54
N LEU A 30 -50.50 30.86 34.34
CA LEU A 30 -49.76 31.20 33.11
C LEU A 30 -49.77 32.71 32.82
N GLU A 31 -50.88 33.39 33.09
CA GLU A 31 -51.02 34.85 32.90
C GLU A 31 -50.06 35.67 33.77
N LYS A 32 -49.52 35.09 34.84
CA LYS A 32 -48.58 35.72 35.79
C LYS A 32 -47.14 35.22 35.60
N LEU A 33 -46.83 34.60 34.47
CA LEU A 33 -45.48 34.15 34.12
C LEU A 33 -44.66 35.32 33.58
N ASP A 34 -44.34 36.29 34.44
CA ASP A 34 -43.70 37.54 34.03
C ASP A 34 -42.17 37.42 33.92
N ASN A 35 -41.54 36.69 34.83
CA ASN A 35 -40.09 36.50 34.86
C ASN A 35 -39.68 35.35 33.93
N LYS A 36 -39.43 35.69 32.65
CA LYS A 36 -39.01 34.76 31.59
C LYS A 36 -38.02 35.41 30.63
N ASN A 37 -37.07 34.63 30.12
CA ASN A 37 -36.04 35.07 29.19
C ASN A 37 -35.88 34.07 28.04
N GLY A 38 -35.58 34.59 26.85
CA GLY A 38 -35.12 33.82 25.70
C GLY A 38 -33.70 34.21 25.32
N LYS A 39 -32.86 33.24 24.99
CA LYS A 39 -31.52 33.43 24.44
C LYS A 39 -31.31 32.52 23.24
N VAL A 40 -30.49 32.94 22.29
CA VAL A 40 -29.97 32.10 21.22
C VAL A 40 -28.46 32.14 21.32
N TYR A 41 -27.83 30.98 21.49
CA TYR A 41 -26.38 30.82 21.54
C TYR A 41 -25.89 30.32 20.18
N GLU A 42 -25.06 31.12 19.53
CA GLU A 42 -24.41 30.74 18.28
C GLU A 42 -23.04 30.11 18.55
N LEU A 43 -22.78 28.95 17.94
CA LEU A 43 -21.48 28.27 17.97
C LEU A 43 -20.99 28.02 16.54
N SER A 44 -20.00 28.81 16.11
CA SER A 44 -19.29 28.54 14.87
C SER A 44 -18.29 27.40 15.04
N LYS A 45 -18.06 26.64 13.96
CA LYS A 45 -17.13 25.49 13.91
C LYS A 45 -15.68 25.87 14.27
N ASP A 46 -15.32 27.14 14.14
CA ASP A 46 -13.98 27.66 14.37
C ASP A 46 -13.83 28.31 15.76
N SER A 47 -14.93 28.55 16.48
CA SER A 47 -14.93 29.13 17.83
C SER A 47 -14.35 28.16 18.87
N TYR A 48 -14.49 26.85 18.63
CA TYR A 48 -13.91 25.79 19.44
C TYR A 48 -13.40 24.65 18.56
N THR A 49 -12.35 23.96 19.00
CA THR A 49 -11.92 22.74 18.33
C THR A 49 -12.88 21.59 18.69
N LEU A 50 -13.86 21.34 17.82
CA LEU A 50 -14.88 20.31 18.03
C LEU A 50 -14.37 18.89 17.69
N LEU A 51 -13.33 18.77 16.87
CA LEU A 51 -12.76 17.50 16.40
C LEU A 51 -11.29 17.35 16.78
N MET A 52 -10.92 16.17 17.28
CA MET A 52 -9.56 15.88 17.78
C MET A 52 -8.63 15.25 16.73
N ASN A 53 -9.02 15.23 15.45
CA ASN A 53 -8.26 14.57 14.39
C ASN A 53 -6.83 15.12 14.29
N ASN A 54 -6.69 16.43 14.11
CA ASN A 54 -5.39 17.10 13.95
C ASN A 54 -4.53 16.96 15.21
N ARG A 55 -5.13 17.12 16.41
CA ARG A 55 -4.44 16.94 17.69
C ARG A 55 -3.87 15.52 17.83
N THR A 56 -4.67 14.53 17.46
CA THR A 56 -4.27 13.12 17.52
C THR A 56 -3.18 12.81 16.50
N ALA A 57 -3.34 13.23 15.24
CA ALA A 57 -2.33 13.05 14.19
C ALA A 57 -0.97 13.65 14.59
N GLN A 58 -0.92 14.90 15.02
CA GLN A 58 0.31 15.56 15.47
C GLN A 58 0.95 14.85 16.68
N ARG A 59 0.14 14.34 17.62
CA ARG A 59 0.63 13.55 18.76
C ARG A 59 1.32 12.27 18.28
N HIS A 60 0.73 11.57 17.32
CA HIS A 60 1.33 10.35 16.75
C HIS A 60 2.58 10.65 15.92
N GLN A 61 2.61 11.75 15.17
CA GLN A 61 3.79 12.22 14.45
C GLN A 61 4.97 12.46 15.41
N ARG A 62 4.77 13.26 16.47
CA ARG A 62 5.81 13.51 17.49
C ARG A 62 6.31 12.22 18.14
N ARG A 63 5.39 11.33 18.51
CA ARG A 63 5.72 10.00 19.07
C ARG A 63 6.54 9.14 18.10
N GLY A 64 6.25 9.22 16.80
CA GLY A 64 7.02 8.54 15.77
C GLY A 64 8.47 9.05 15.68
N ILE A 65 8.65 10.38 15.77
CA ILE A 65 9.97 11.03 15.82
C ILE A 65 10.73 10.60 17.07
N ASP A 66 10.11 10.71 18.26
CA ASP A 66 10.69 10.28 19.53
C ASP A 66 11.18 8.82 19.45
N ARG A 67 10.34 7.94 18.90
CA ARG A 67 10.66 6.50 18.78
C ARG A 67 11.95 6.30 17.98
N LYS A 68 12.10 6.99 16.84
CA LYS A 68 13.30 6.91 16.01
C LYS A 68 14.54 7.39 16.74
N GLN A 69 14.44 8.46 17.53
CA GLN A 69 15.58 8.98 18.29
C GLN A 69 15.96 8.03 19.44
N LEU A 70 14.98 7.54 20.20
CA LEU A 70 15.24 6.68 21.36
C LEU A 70 15.87 5.34 20.96
N VAL A 71 15.43 4.71 19.85
CA VAL A 71 16.05 3.45 19.42
C VAL A 71 17.50 3.63 18.96
N LYS A 72 17.81 4.71 18.24
CA LYS A 72 19.19 5.02 17.83
C LYS A 72 20.09 5.32 19.03
N ARG A 73 19.57 6.04 20.03
CA ARG A 73 20.27 6.28 21.30
C ARG A 73 20.54 4.98 22.06
N LEU A 74 19.56 4.08 22.11
CA LEU A 74 19.72 2.77 22.75
C LEU A 74 20.78 1.94 22.02
N PHE A 75 20.72 1.88 20.69
CA PHE A 75 21.72 1.16 19.90
C PHE A 75 23.12 1.72 20.11
N LYS A 76 23.28 3.06 20.14
CA LYS A 76 24.58 3.69 20.42
C LYS A 76 25.14 3.23 21.76
N LEU A 77 24.32 3.16 22.82
CA LEU A 77 24.76 2.66 24.13
C LEU A 77 25.17 1.19 24.07
N VAL A 78 24.43 0.35 23.35
CA VAL A 78 24.83 -1.05 23.12
C VAL A 78 26.16 -1.11 22.37
N TRP A 79 26.33 -0.29 21.34
CA TRP A 79 27.55 -0.25 20.53
C TRP A 79 28.79 0.19 21.33
N THR A 80 28.69 1.28 22.09
CA THR A 80 29.84 1.84 22.80
C THR A 80 30.10 1.18 24.15
N GLU A 81 29.06 0.88 24.92
CA GLU A 81 29.22 0.41 26.31
C GLU A 81 29.19 -1.11 26.43
N GLN A 82 28.38 -1.80 25.61
CA GLN A 82 28.26 -3.26 25.68
C GLN A 82 29.22 -3.96 24.73
N LEU A 83 29.41 -3.43 23.53
CA LEU A 83 30.30 -4.00 22.51
C LEU A 83 31.71 -3.37 22.51
N ASN A 84 31.91 -2.27 23.25
CA ASN A 84 33.17 -1.52 23.34
C ASN A 84 33.72 -1.10 21.96
N LEU A 85 32.83 -0.68 21.06
CA LEU A 85 33.18 -0.24 19.71
C LEU A 85 33.22 1.28 19.59
N GLU A 86 34.12 1.78 18.74
CA GLU A 86 34.27 3.21 18.49
C GLU A 86 33.03 3.81 17.82
N TRP A 87 32.78 5.09 18.07
CA TRP A 87 31.64 5.84 17.53
C TRP A 87 32.08 7.15 16.89
N ASP A 88 32.10 7.17 15.57
CA ASP A 88 32.37 8.36 14.77
C ASP A 88 31.13 8.80 13.95
N LYS A 89 31.32 9.82 13.11
CA LYS A 89 30.24 10.38 12.28
C LYS A 89 29.77 9.41 11.20
N ASP A 90 30.69 8.68 10.56
CA ASP A 90 30.38 7.76 9.47
C ASP A 90 29.63 6.53 9.99
N THR A 91 30.06 5.99 11.13
CA THR A 91 29.34 4.95 11.88
C THR A 91 27.96 5.42 12.28
N GLN A 92 27.83 6.64 12.82
CA GLN A 92 26.52 7.22 13.16
C GLN A 92 25.62 7.32 11.92
N GLN A 93 26.18 7.69 10.77
CA GLN A 93 25.45 7.81 9.51
C GLN A 93 25.00 6.45 8.99
N ALA A 94 25.89 5.45 8.96
CA ALA A 94 25.58 4.08 8.57
C ALA A 94 24.49 3.47 9.46
N ILE A 95 24.68 3.52 10.77
CA ILE A 95 23.68 3.02 11.73
C ILE A 95 22.35 3.78 11.58
N SER A 96 22.39 5.11 11.39
CA SER A 96 21.18 5.90 11.18
C SER A 96 20.42 5.50 9.92
N PHE A 97 21.14 5.18 8.84
CA PHE A 97 20.60 4.66 7.60
C PHE A 97 19.87 3.33 7.86
N LEU A 98 20.54 2.37 8.53
CA LEU A 98 19.95 1.06 8.86
C LEU A 98 18.70 1.14 9.74
N PHE A 99 18.58 2.12 10.66
CA PHE A 99 17.39 2.27 11.53
C PHE A 99 16.23 3.06 10.90
N ASN A 100 16.48 3.78 9.81
CA ASN A 100 15.46 4.58 9.14
C ASN A 100 14.55 3.68 8.27
N ARG A 101 13.36 4.19 7.93
CA ARG A 101 12.39 3.53 7.02
C ARG A 101 12.12 2.04 7.33
N ARG A 102 11.98 1.68 8.62
CA ARG A 102 11.78 0.29 9.10
C ARG A 102 10.54 -0.47 8.59
N GLY A 103 9.79 0.06 7.62
CA GLY A 103 8.52 -0.54 7.19
C GLY A 103 7.39 -0.51 8.24
N PHE A 104 6.18 -0.84 7.79
CA PHE A 104 5.01 -1.02 8.64
C PHE A 104 4.96 -2.43 9.23
N SER A 105 4.07 -2.65 10.20
CA SER A 105 3.91 -3.95 10.88
C SER A 105 2.45 -4.40 10.98
N PHE A 106 1.55 -3.76 10.24
CA PHE A 106 0.22 -4.34 10.03
C PHE A 106 0.33 -5.48 9.01
N ILE A 107 -0.58 -6.45 9.14
CA ILE A 107 -0.63 -7.61 8.25
C ILE A 107 -0.93 -7.12 6.83
N THR A 108 -0.12 -7.56 5.87
CA THR A 108 -0.35 -7.37 4.44
C THR A 108 -0.23 -8.72 3.76
N ASP A 109 -1.03 -8.94 2.73
CA ASP A 109 -0.83 -10.06 1.82
C ASP A 109 0.53 -9.86 1.13
N GLY A 110 1.44 -10.81 1.34
CA GLY A 110 2.76 -10.88 0.73
C GLY A 110 2.84 -12.05 -0.25
N TYR A 111 3.93 -12.17 -0.99
CA TYR A 111 4.20 -13.31 -1.88
C TYR A 111 5.23 -14.25 -1.24
N SER A 112 5.23 -15.53 -1.63
CA SER A 112 6.19 -16.52 -1.17
C SER A 112 7.38 -16.62 -2.13
N THR A 113 8.60 -16.46 -1.65
CA THR A 113 9.82 -16.70 -2.46
C THR A 113 10.03 -18.18 -2.71
N GLU A 114 9.55 -19.06 -1.82
CA GLU A 114 9.67 -20.52 -1.99
C GLU A 114 8.98 -20.97 -3.28
N TYR A 115 7.71 -20.59 -3.48
CA TYR A 115 6.98 -20.94 -4.70
C TYR A 115 7.50 -20.23 -5.96
N LEU A 116 8.21 -19.11 -5.83
CA LEU A 116 8.95 -18.51 -6.96
C LEU A 116 10.21 -19.31 -7.32
N ASN A 117 10.77 -20.07 -6.38
CA ASN A 117 11.96 -20.87 -6.60
C ASN A 117 11.66 -22.25 -7.22
N ILE A 118 10.47 -22.79 -6.97
CA ILE A 118 10.06 -24.13 -7.42
C ILE A 118 8.98 -24.09 -8.51
N VAL A 119 9.21 -23.27 -9.53
CA VAL A 119 8.23 -23.02 -10.59
C VAL A 119 8.19 -24.21 -11.57
N PRO A 120 7.00 -24.73 -11.93
CA PRO A 120 6.84 -25.80 -12.90
C PRO A 120 7.38 -25.44 -14.29
N GLU A 121 7.94 -26.41 -15.01
CA GLU A 121 8.51 -26.21 -16.35
C GLU A 121 7.50 -25.66 -17.36
N GLN A 122 6.22 -26.05 -17.26
CA GLN A 122 5.15 -25.50 -18.10
C GLN A 122 4.96 -23.99 -17.89
N VAL A 123 5.05 -23.53 -16.64
CA VAL A 123 4.95 -22.10 -16.30
C VAL A 123 6.18 -21.36 -16.83
N LYS A 124 7.38 -21.94 -16.68
CA LYS A 124 8.61 -21.36 -17.23
C LYS A 124 8.53 -21.19 -18.75
N ALA A 125 8.11 -22.22 -19.47
CA ALA A 125 7.99 -22.18 -20.93
C ALA A 125 7.11 -21.02 -21.41
N ILE A 126 5.92 -20.87 -20.82
CA ILE A 126 5.01 -19.76 -21.14
C ILE A 126 5.63 -18.40 -20.77
N LEU A 127 6.35 -18.30 -19.64
CA LEU A 127 7.01 -17.06 -19.25
C LEU A 127 8.18 -16.70 -20.18
N MET A 128 8.90 -17.69 -20.73
CA MET A 128 9.92 -17.47 -21.75
C MET A 128 9.33 -16.93 -23.05
N ASP A 129 8.12 -17.37 -23.43
CA ASP A 129 7.41 -16.82 -24.59
C ASP A 129 6.95 -15.36 -24.38
N ILE A 130 6.73 -14.95 -23.12
CA ILE A 130 6.31 -13.58 -22.77
C ILE A 130 7.52 -12.67 -22.60
N PHE A 131 8.58 -13.16 -21.98
CA PHE A 131 9.77 -12.39 -21.62
C PHE A 131 10.99 -12.85 -22.41
N ASP A 132 11.34 -12.09 -23.44
CA ASP A 132 12.48 -12.37 -24.33
C ASP A 132 13.83 -12.50 -23.60
N ASP A 133 13.96 -11.90 -22.41
CA ASP A 133 15.17 -11.92 -21.59
C ASP A 133 15.15 -12.96 -20.47
N TYR A 134 14.05 -13.69 -20.30
CA TYR A 134 13.97 -14.80 -19.34
C TYR A 134 14.28 -16.11 -20.07
N ASN A 135 15.40 -16.75 -19.71
CA ASN A 135 15.87 -17.98 -20.36
C ASN A 135 15.39 -19.27 -19.66
N GLY A 136 14.67 -19.16 -18.53
CA GLY A 136 14.17 -20.30 -17.76
C GLY A 136 15.23 -21.07 -16.93
N GLU A 137 16.50 -20.66 -16.98
CA GLU A 137 17.59 -21.27 -16.21
C GLU A 137 17.61 -20.76 -14.77
N ASP A 138 17.42 -19.44 -14.59
CA ASP A 138 17.29 -18.82 -13.27
C ASP A 138 15.90 -19.05 -12.68
N ASP A 139 15.83 -19.14 -11.35
CA ASP A 139 14.54 -19.13 -10.66
C ASP A 139 13.85 -17.75 -10.74
N LEU A 140 12.53 -17.72 -10.59
CA LEU A 140 11.76 -16.48 -10.76
C LEU A 140 12.03 -15.45 -9.66
N ASP A 141 12.43 -15.86 -8.45
CA ASP A 141 12.78 -14.92 -7.38
C ASP A 141 14.08 -14.17 -7.71
N SER A 142 15.07 -14.89 -8.22
CA SER A 142 16.34 -14.34 -8.72
C SER A 142 16.12 -13.41 -9.92
N TYR A 143 15.29 -13.82 -10.89
CA TYR A 143 14.91 -12.97 -12.02
C TYR A 143 14.23 -11.66 -11.56
N LEU A 144 13.27 -11.75 -10.64
CA LEU A 144 12.60 -10.56 -10.11
C LEU A 144 13.53 -9.67 -9.28
N LYS A 145 14.44 -10.24 -8.49
CA LYS A 145 15.44 -9.48 -7.72
C LYS A 145 16.31 -8.64 -8.64
N LEU A 146 16.86 -9.23 -9.70
CA LEU A 146 17.63 -8.50 -10.70
C LEU A 146 16.79 -7.40 -11.37
N ALA A 147 15.54 -7.71 -11.72
CA ALA A 147 14.63 -6.71 -12.28
C ALA A 147 14.36 -5.53 -11.33
N THR A 148 14.37 -5.73 -10.00
CA THR A 148 14.18 -4.63 -9.03
C THR A 148 15.32 -3.62 -8.99
N GLU A 149 16.50 -3.96 -9.55
CA GLU A 149 17.61 -3.01 -9.69
C GLU A 149 17.32 -1.93 -10.75
N GLN A 150 16.36 -2.17 -11.64
CA GLN A 150 15.94 -1.25 -12.70
C GLN A 150 14.42 -1.02 -12.67
N GLU A 151 13.99 0.16 -12.21
CA GLU A 151 12.55 0.50 -12.06
C GLU A 151 11.72 0.32 -13.33
N SER A 152 12.29 0.64 -14.50
CA SER A 152 11.64 0.44 -15.79
C SER A 152 11.38 -1.04 -16.11
N LYS A 153 12.26 -1.95 -15.66
CA LYS A 153 12.17 -3.38 -15.97
C LYS A 153 10.98 -4.04 -15.29
N ILE A 154 10.75 -3.75 -14.01
CA ILE A 154 9.55 -4.24 -13.30
C ILE A 154 8.26 -3.71 -13.94
N SER A 155 8.28 -2.46 -14.42
CA SER A 155 7.12 -1.89 -15.12
C SER A 155 6.86 -2.57 -16.46
N GLU A 156 7.92 -2.92 -17.21
CA GLU A 156 7.81 -3.69 -18.46
C GLU A 156 7.25 -5.09 -18.22
N ILE A 157 7.81 -5.83 -17.25
CA ILE A 157 7.32 -7.16 -16.84
C ILE A 157 5.85 -7.07 -16.47
N TYR A 158 5.47 -6.09 -15.65
CA TYR A 158 4.07 -5.86 -15.27
C TYR A 158 3.17 -5.60 -16.48
N ASN A 159 3.59 -4.76 -17.43
CA ASN A 159 2.81 -4.43 -18.62
C ASN A 159 2.56 -5.67 -19.50
N LYS A 160 3.59 -6.48 -19.75
CA LYS A 160 3.50 -7.73 -20.52
C LYS A 160 2.53 -8.74 -19.87
N LEU A 161 2.57 -8.88 -18.53
CA LEU A 161 1.63 -9.74 -17.80
C LEU A 161 0.20 -9.18 -17.83
N MET A 162 0.06 -7.87 -17.65
CA MET A 162 -1.25 -7.20 -17.69
C MET A 162 -1.90 -7.29 -19.07
N GLN A 163 -1.10 -7.19 -20.14
CA GLN A 163 -1.56 -7.41 -21.51
C GLN A 163 -2.21 -8.79 -21.64
N LYS A 164 -1.57 -9.87 -21.21
CA LYS A 164 -2.15 -11.23 -21.26
C LYS A 164 -3.44 -11.38 -20.45
N ILE A 165 -3.52 -10.76 -19.28
CA ILE A 165 -4.75 -10.75 -18.47
C ILE A 165 -5.89 -9.98 -19.18
N LEU A 166 -5.57 -8.86 -19.81
CA LEU A 166 -6.53 -8.05 -20.54
C LEU A 166 -7.00 -8.74 -21.82
N GLU A 167 -6.11 -9.42 -22.55
CA GLU A 167 -6.43 -10.26 -23.71
C GLU A 167 -7.44 -11.35 -23.34
N PHE A 168 -7.23 -12.07 -22.23
CA PHE A 168 -8.21 -13.02 -21.71
C PHE A 168 -9.57 -12.36 -21.39
N LYS A 169 -9.57 -11.21 -20.72
CA LYS A 169 -10.81 -10.47 -20.39
C LYS A 169 -11.54 -9.99 -21.64
N LEU A 170 -10.80 -9.55 -22.67
CA LEU A 170 -11.35 -9.12 -23.95
C LEU A 170 -11.96 -10.30 -24.71
N ARG A 171 -11.25 -11.43 -24.79
CA ARG A 171 -11.76 -12.69 -25.37
C ARG A 171 -13.06 -13.12 -24.71
N LYS A 172 -13.09 -13.09 -23.38
CA LYS A 172 -14.28 -13.43 -22.58
C LYS A 172 -15.44 -12.47 -22.86
N LEU A 173 -15.16 -11.17 -22.95
CA LEU A 173 -16.17 -10.17 -23.33
C LEU A 173 -16.74 -10.45 -24.73
N CYS A 174 -15.89 -10.71 -25.72
CA CYS A 174 -16.34 -10.97 -27.09
C CYS A 174 -17.20 -12.25 -27.18
N THR A 175 -16.82 -13.28 -26.43
CA THR A 175 -17.58 -14.54 -26.31
C THR A 175 -18.92 -14.31 -25.62
N ASP A 176 -18.95 -13.60 -24.49
CA ASP A 176 -20.17 -13.27 -23.75
C ASP A 176 -21.14 -12.42 -24.59
N ILE A 177 -20.63 -11.52 -25.44
CA ILE A 177 -21.46 -10.74 -26.38
C ILE A 177 -22.07 -11.66 -27.44
N LYS A 178 -21.25 -12.51 -28.07
CA LYS A 178 -21.69 -13.42 -29.15
C LYS A 178 -22.74 -14.43 -28.66
N ASP A 179 -22.58 -14.92 -27.44
CA ASP A 179 -23.48 -15.88 -26.79
C ASP A 179 -24.68 -15.24 -26.08
N ASP A 180 -24.81 -13.92 -26.09
CA ASP A 180 -25.82 -13.15 -25.32
C ASP A 180 -25.81 -13.47 -23.81
N LYS A 181 -24.61 -13.61 -23.23
CA LYS A 181 -24.34 -13.90 -21.80
C LYS A 181 -23.76 -12.72 -21.03
N VAL A 182 -23.78 -11.51 -21.61
CA VAL A 182 -23.22 -10.31 -20.98
C VAL A 182 -23.87 -10.07 -19.61
N SER A 183 -23.04 -10.00 -18.57
CA SER A 183 -23.48 -9.86 -17.19
C SER A 183 -22.89 -8.62 -16.52
N THR A 184 -23.30 -8.34 -15.29
CA THR A 184 -22.72 -7.24 -14.50
C THR A 184 -21.23 -7.44 -14.16
N LYS A 185 -20.72 -8.67 -14.27
CA LYS A 185 -19.32 -9.05 -14.01
C LYS A 185 -18.44 -9.04 -15.27
N THR A 186 -19.05 -8.92 -16.45
CA THR A 186 -18.31 -8.85 -17.72
C THR A 186 -17.59 -7.50 -17.82
N LEU A 187 -16.44 -7.47 -18.51
CA LEU A 187 -15.65 -6.25 -18.71
C LEU A 187 -16.54 -5.16 -19.35
N LYS A 188 -16.61 -3.98 -18.73
CA LYS A 188 -17.47 -2.87 -19.20
C LYS A 188 -16.66 -1.76 -19.87
N GLU A 189 -15.72 -1.24 -19.11
CA GLU A 189 -14.87 -0.12 -19.47
C GLU A 189 -13.41 -0.52 -19.31
N ILE A 190 -12.56 0.07 -20.13
CA ILE A 190 -11.09 0.00 -20.02
C ILE A 190 -10.53 1.42 -19.94
N THR A 191 -9.47 1.61 -19.17
CA THR A 191 -8.72 2.87 -19.08
C THR A 191 -7.87 3.11 -20.33
N SER A 192 -7.34 4.31 -20.51
CA SER A 192 -6.39 4.59 -21.59
C SER A 192 -5.13 3.73 -21.53
N TYR A 193 -4.61 3.44 -20.34
CA TYR A 193 -3.50 2.52 -20.15
C TYR A 193 -3.84 1.09 -20.60
N GLU A 194 -5.00 0.57 -20.20
CA GLU A 194 -5.44 -0.78 -20.61
C GLU A 194 -5.75 -0.84 -22.12
N PHE A 195 -6.22 0.26 -22.72
CA PHE A 195 -6.39 0.37 -24.17
C PHE A 195 -5.06 0.28 -24.91
N GLU A 196 -4.01 0.96 -24.43
CA GLU A 196 -2.66 0.88 -25.01
C GLU A 196 -2.08 -0.53 -24.95
N LEU A 197 -2.33 -1.27 -23.85
CA LEU A 197 -1.92 -2.68 -23.74
C LEU A 197 -2.68 -3.61 -24.70
N LEU A 198 -3.86 -3.19 -25.18
CA LEU A 198 -4.67 -3.93 -26.16
C LEU A 198 -4.57 -3.33 -27.56
N ALA A 199 -3.52 -2.55 -27.85
CA ALA A 199 -3.35 -1.85 -29.11
C ALA A 199 -3.40 -2.78 -30.33
N ASP A 200 -2.85 -3.99 -30.22
CA ASP A 200 -2.85 -4.98 -31.32
C ASP A 200 -4.25 -5.36 -31.78
N TYR A 201 -5.26 -5.25 -30.89
CA TYR A 201 -6.65 -5.58 -31.17
C TYR A 201 -7.52 -4.34 -31.39
N LEU A 202 -7.20 -3.22 -30.73
CA LEU A 202 -8.10 -2.06 -30.62
C LEU A 202 -7.59 -0.78 -31.30
N ALA A 203 -6.29 -0.67 -31.62
CA ALA A 203 -5.71 0.58 -32.13
C ALA A 203 -6.31 1.02 -33.48
N ASN A 204 -6.63 0.07 -34.35
CA ASN A 204 -7.29 0.33 -35.64
C ASN A 204 -8.68 0.97 -35.48
N TYR A 205 -9.31 0.80 -34.31
CA TYR A 205 -10.62 1.34 -33.99
C TYR A 205 -10.54 2.55 -33.05
N SER A 206 -9.34 3.06 -32.76
CA SER A 206 -9.11 4.17 -31.82
C SER A 206 -9.92 5.42 -32.15
N GLU A 207 -9.96 5.83 -33.42
CA GLU A 207 -10.75 7.00 -33.86
C GLU A 207 -12.25 6.78 -33.63
N SER A 208 -12.76 5.58 -33.92
CA SER A 208 -14.17 5.24 -33.69
C SER A 208 -14.51 5.24 -32.20
N LEU A 209 -13.65 4.62 -31.38
CA LEU A 209 -13.80 4.54 -29.93
C LEU A 209 -13.74 5.92 -29.25
N LYS A 210 -12.96 6.86 -29.79
CA LYS A 210 -12.84 8.23 -29.26
C LYS A 210 -13.98 9.16 -29.69
N THR A 211 -14.48 9.02 -30.91
CA THR A 211 -15.38 10.02 -31.52
C THR A 211 -16.84 9.59 -31.55
N GLN A 212 -17.12 8.29 -31.65
CA GLN A 212 -18.49 7.83 -31.77
C GLN A 212 -19.26 7.91 -30.45
N LYS A 213 -20.57 8.08 -30.60
CA LYS A 213 -21.54 8.11 -29.53
C LYS A 213 -22.63 7.09 -29.79
N PHE A 214 -23.33 6.71 -28.73
CA PHE A 214 -24.50 5.85 -28.82
C PHE A 214 -25.66 6.40 -28.02
N SER A 215 -26.86 6.12 -28.50
CA SER A 215 -28.09 6.45 -27.80
C SER A 215 -28.60 5.28 -26.97
N TYR A 216 -29.09 5.59 -25.78
CA TYR A 216 -29.79 4.65 -24.89
C TYR A 216 -30.98 5.32 -24.22
N THR A 217 -31.94 4.52 -23.78
CA THR A 217 -33.10 5.01 -23.03
C THR A 217 -32.83 4.85 -21.54
N ASP A 218 -32.95 5.93 -20.77
CA ASP A 218 -32.77 5.86 -19.31
C ASP A 218 -33.99 5.22 -18.60
N LYS A 219 -33.87 5.01 -17.29
CA LYS A 219 -34.93 4.40 -16.47
C LYS A 219 -36.24 5.21 -16.46
N GLN A 220 -36.19 6.47 -16.88
CA GLN A 220 -37.33 7.38 -16.97
C GLN A 220 -37.91 7.45 -18.40
N GLY A 221 -37.38 6.66 -19.35
CA GLY A 221 -37.85 6.63 -20.72
C GLY A 221 -37.24 7.71 -21.62
N ASN A 222 -36.27 8.49 -21.14
CA ASN A 222 -35.66 9.56 -21.92
C ASN A 222 -34.50 9.03 -22.78
N LEU A 223 -34.46 9.45 -24.04
CA LEU A 223 -33.33 9.19 -24.92
C LEU A 223 -32.13 10.01 -24.45
N LYS A 224 -31.01 9.35 -24.17
CA LYS A 224 -29.74 9.94 -23.82
C LYS A 224 -28.67 9.49 -24.79
N GLU A 225 -27.71 10.36 -25.05
CA GLU A 225 -26.54 10.07 -25.86
C GLU A 225 -25.31 9.99 -24.95
N LEU A 226 -24.46 8.98 -25.16
CA LEU A 226 -23.22 8.79 -24.42
C LEU A 226 -22.08 8.55 -25.39
N SER A 227 -20.91 9.11 -25.11
CA SER A 227 -19.70 8.83 -25.88
C SER A 227 -19.11 7.48 -25.45
N TYR A 228 -18.53 6.72 -26.37
CA TYR A 228 -17.79 5.52 -25.97
C TYR A 228 -16.55 5.87 -25.15
N TYR A 229 -15.92 7.02 -25.40
CA TYR A 229 -14.85 7.55 -24.57
C TYR A 229 -15.37 8.65 -23.62
N HIS A 230 -15.19 8.44 -22.31
CA HIS A 230 -15.62 9.40 -21.29
C HIS A 230 -14.78 9.25 -20.01
N HIS A 231 -14.36 10.36 -19.41
CA HIS A 231 -13.52 10.39 -18.20
C HIS A 231 -12.29 9.46 -18.27
N ASP A 232 -11.54 9.53 -19.38
CA ASP A 232 -10.31 8.74 -19.59
C ASP A 232 -10.52 7.21 -19.61
N LYS A 233 -11.72 6.79 -20.02
CA LYS A 233 -12.11 5.40 -20.18
C LYS A 233 -12.89 5.17 -21.46
N TYR A 234 -12.73 3.99 -22.03
CA TYR A 234 -13.44 3.48 -23.19
C TYR A 234 -14.49 2.46 -22.75
N ASN A 235 -15.75 2.67 -23.10
CA ASN A 235 -16.85 1.72 -22.92
C ASN A 235 -16.79 0.65 -24.02
N ILE A 236 -15.81 -0.24 -23.88
CA ILE A 236 -15.51 -1.29 -24.85
C ILE A 236 -16.67 -2.28 -25.02
N GLN A 237 -17.43 -2.55 -23.95
CA GLN A 237 -18.58 -3.45 -24.00
C GLN A 237 -19.68 -2.92 -24.92
N GLU A 238 -20.10 -1.66 -24.74
CA GLU A 238 -21.15 -1.09 -25.60
C GLU A 238 -20.66 -0.91 -27.03
N PHE A 239 -19.38 -0.61 -27.24
CA PHE A 239 -18.80 -0.54 -28.57
C PHE A 239 -18.89 -1.88 -29.29
N LEU A 240 -18.40 -2.97 -28.69
CA LEU A 240 -18.38 -4.29 -29.33
C LEU A 240 -19.79 -4.87 -29.51
N LYS A 241 -20.72 -4.64 -28.57
CA LYS A 241 -22.13 -5.03 -28.72
C LYS A 241 -22.80 -4.42 -29.95
N ARG A 242 -22.38 -3.21 -30.34
CA ARG A 242 -22.96 -2.47 -31.47
C ARG A 242 -22.21 -2.73 -32.78
N HIS A 243 -21.05 -3.38 -32.72
CA HIS A 243 -20.20 -3.69 -33.86
C HIS A 243 -19.88 -5.20 -33.89
N ALA A 244 -20.90 -6.02 -34.18
CA ALA A 244 -20.77 -7.49 -34.15
C ALA A 244 -19.65 -8.03 -35.05
N THR A 245 -19.43 -7.44 -36.24
CA THR A 245 -18.33 -7.85 -37.12
C THR A 245 -16.95 -7.62 -36.49
N ILE A 246 -16.75 -6.46 -35.86
CA ILE A 246 -15.49 -6.14 -35.14
C ILE A 246 -15.32 -7.09 -33.95
N ASN A 247 -16.40 -7.41 -33.23
CA ASN A 247 -16.38 -8.37 -32.13
C ASN A 247 -15.90 -9.75 -32.59
N ASP A 248 -16.42 -10.25 -33.71
CA ASP A 248 -16.03 -11.55 -34.28
C ASP A 248 -14.58 -11.54 -34.79
N GLU A 249 -14.14 -10.48 -35.49
CA GLU A 249 -12.74 -10.34 -35.95
C GLU A 249 -11.72 -10.37 -34.80
N ILE A 250 -12.01 -9.63 -33.73
CA ILE A 250 -11.18 -9.62 -32.52
C ILE A 250 -11.19 -10.99 -31.86
N LEU A 251 -12.37 -11.63 -31.74
CA LEU A 251 -12.49 -12.95 -31.13
C LEU A 251 -11.69 -14.01 -31.89
N ASP A 252 -11.79 -14.04 -33.23
CA ASP A 252 -11.09 -15.00 -34.07
C ASP A 252 -9.56 -14.89 -33.93
N THR A 253 -9.06 -13.66 -33.74
CA THR A 253 -7.62 -13.40 -33.49
C THR A 253 -7.19 -13.88 -32.08
N LEU A 254 -8.10 -13.89 -31.10
CA LEU A 254 -7.84 -14.30 -29.71
C LEU A 254 -8.05 -15.79 -29.43
N LEU A 255 -8.54 -16.58 -30.39
CA LEU A 255 -8.89 -18.00 -30.17
C LEU A 255 -7.69 -18.97 -30.18
N THR A 256 -6.46 -18.49 -30.39
CA THR A 256 -5.30 -19.35 -30.64
C THR A 256 -4.58 -19.87 -29.38
N ASP A 257 -4.77 -19.25 -28.20
CA ASP A 257 -4.01 -19.60 -26.99
C ASP A 257 -4.91 -20.12 -25.85
N ASP A 258 -4.36 -20.95 -24.95
CA ASP A 258 -5.07 -21.49 -23.76
C ASP A 258 -5.18 -20.41 -22.66
N PHE A 259 -5.90 -19.33 -22.96
CA PHE A 259 -5.99 -18.11 -22.15
C PHE A 259 -6.67 -18.30 -20.77
N ASP A 260 -7.32 -19.42 -20.53
CA ASP A 260 -8.08 -19.65 -19.29
C ASP A 260 -7.19 -19.63 -18.04
N ILE A 261 -5.88 -19.91 -18.18
CA ILE A 261 -4.91 -19.81 -17.09
C ILE A 261 -4.86 -18.38 -16.50
N TRP A 262 -5.20 -17.34 -17.28
CA TRP A 262 -5.22 -15.94 -16.86
C TRP A 262 -6.51 -15.50 -16.14
N ASN A 263 -7.44 -16.43 -15.88
CA ASN A 263 -8.70 -16.14 -15.21
C ASN A 263 -8.57 -15.96 -13.69
N PHE A 264 -7.91 -14.89 -13.26
CA PHE A 264 -7.74 -14.57 -11.84
C PHE A 264 -7.72 -13.05 -11.58
N ASN A 265 -7.77 -12.68 -10.29
CA ASN A 265 -7.65 -11.29 -9.86
C ASN A 265 -6.23 -11.00 -9.36
N PHE A 266 -5.38 -10.45 -10.23
CA PHE A 266 -3.98 -10.15 -9.94
C PHE A 266 -3.73 -9.23 -8.73
N GLU A 267 -4.73 -8.49 -8.24
CA GLU A 267 -4.59 -7.65 -7.05
C GLU A 267 -4.64 -8.46 -5.74
N LYS A 268 -5.14 -9.70 -5.77
CA LYS A 268 -5.41 -10.51 -4.58
C LYS A 268 -5.02 -11.96 -4.77
N PHE A 269 -4.00 -12.38 -4.04
CA PHE A 269 -3.63 -13.77 -3.90
C PHE A 269 -3.86 -14.26 -2.47
N ASP A 270 -4.60 -15.35 -2.31
CA ASP A 270 -4.94 -15.95 -1.02
C ASP A 270 -4.19 -17.27 -0.90
N PHE A 271 -3.13 -17.31 -0.08
CA PHE A 271 -2.29 -18.50 0.07
C PHE A 271 -3.09 -19.66 0.65
N ASP A 272 -3.89 -19.44 1.69
CA ASP A 272 -4.65 -20.50 2.35
C ASP A 272 -5.61 -21.21 1.38
N LYS A 273 -6.15 -20.48 0.40
CA LYS A 273 -7.03 -21.05 -0.63
C LYS A 273 -6.31 -21.70 -1.80
N ASN A 274 -5.05 -21.37 -2.04
CA ASN A 274 -4.28 -21.83 -3.20
C ASN A 274 -3.16 -22.80 -2.82
N GLU A 275 -2.88 -23.02 -1.52
CA GLU A 275 -1.81 -23.90 -1.06
C GLU A 275 -1.94 -25.32 -1.60
N GLU A 276 -3.13 -25.92 -1.50
CA GLU A 276 -3.38 -27.26 -2.05
C GLU A 276 -3.14 -27.31 -3.57
N LYS A 277 -3.51 -26.24 -4.30
CA LYS A 277 -3.29 -26.12 -5.75
C LYS A 277 -1.82 -25.93 -6.11
N LEU A 278 -1.06 -25.23 -5.27
CA LEU A 278 0.38 -25.05 -5.44
C LEU A 278 1.15 -26.35 -5.13
N GLN A 279 0.59 -27.25 -4.32
CA GLN A 279 1.20 -28.53 -3.96
C GLN A 279 0.77 -29.71 -4.85
N SER A 280 -0.36 -29.61 -5.56
CA SER A 280 -0.85 -30.67 -6.46
C SER A 280 0.00 -30.78 -7.73
N GLN A 281 0.42 -31.98 -8.12
CA GLN A 281 1.15 -32.20 -9.37
C GLN A 281 0.19 -32.33 -10.57
N GLU A 282 0.43 -31.51 -11.61
CA GLU A 282 -0.04 -31.65 -13.00
C GLU A 282 -1.54 -31.46 -13.30
N ASP A 283 -2.15 -30.36 -12.83
CA ASP A 283 -3.48 -29.92 -13.32
C ASP A 283 -3.48 -28.46 -13.81
N LYS A 284 -4.43 -28.08 -14.68
CA LYS A 284 -4.61 -26.69 -15.19
C LYS A 284 -4.71 -25.67 -14.05
N ASP A 285 -5.32 -26.07 -12.93
CA ASP A 285 -5.47 -25.29 -11.71
C ASP A 285 -4.14 -24.99 -11.00
N HIS A 286 -3.18 -25.92 -11.08
CA HIS A 286 -1.83 -25.76 -10.52
C HIS A 286 -1.06 -24.69 -11.29
N THR A 287 -1.01 -24.82 -12.62
CA THR A 287 -0.37 -23.84 -13.51
C THR A 287 -0.96 -22.44 -13.32
N GLN A 288 -2.29 -22.33 -13.26
CA GLN A 288 -2.97 -21.07 -12.97
C GLN A 288 -2.60 -20.48 -11.61
N ALA A 289 -2.48 -21.29 -10.56
CA ALA A 289 -2.11 -20.81 -9.23
C ALA A 289 -0.70 -20.21 -9.21
N TYR A 290 0.27 -20.83 -9.90
CA TYR A 290 1.62 -20.30 -10.05
C TYR A 290 1.66 -18.98 -10.84
N PHE A 291 0.94 -18.89 -11.96
CA PHE A 291 0.82 -17.62 -12.69
C PHE A 291 0.21 -16.53 -11.83
N HIS A 292 -0.88 -16.83 -11.15
CA HIS A 292 -1.55 -15.87 -10.30
C HIS A 292 -0.63 -15.37 -9.18
N HIS A 293 0.11 -16.27 -8.54
CA HIS A 293 1.10 -15.93 -7.51
C HIS A 293 2.22 -15.05 -8.08
N PHE A 294 2.75 -15.38 -9.26
CA PHE A 294 3.80 -14.60 -9.91
C PHE A 294 3.34 -13.18 -10.29
N VAL A 295 2.18 -13.03 -10.95
CA VAL A 295 1.65 -11.69 -11.29
C VAL A 295 1.38 -10.89 -10.02
N PHE A 296 0.83 -11.52 -8.99
CA PHE A 296 0.61 -10.88 -7.70
C PHE A 296 1.92 -10.39 -7.07
N ALA A 297 3.00 -11.19 -7.14
CA ALA A 297 4.33 -10.79 -6.67
C ALA A 297 4.84 -9.56 -7.42
N VAL A 298 4.78 -9.55 -8.76
CA VAL A 298 5.19 -8.40 -9.60
C VAL A 298 4.38 -7.15 -9.24
N ASN A 299 3.06 -7.28 -9.07
CA ASN A 299 2.19 -6.16 -8.66
C ASN A 299 2.59 -5.60 -7.27
N LYS A 300 2.90 -6.47 -6.31
CA LYS A 300 3.37 -6.07 -4.98
C LYS A 300 4.71 -5.36 -5.04
N ILE A 301 5.68 -5.90 -5.77
CA ILE A 301 7.00 -5.29 -5.96
C ILE A 301 6.86 -3.91 -6.61
N LYS A 302 6.10 -3.80 -7.70
CA LYS A 302 5.83 -2.52 -8.38
C LYS A 302 5.19 -1.49 -7.44
N SER A 303 4.21 -1.90 -6.64
CA SER A 303 3.55 -1.03 -5.66
C SER A 303 4.50 -0.58 -4.53
N GLU A 304 5.37 -1.49 -4.07
CA GLU A 304 6.38 -1.19 -3.06
C GLU A 304 7.43 -0.19 -3.58
N MET A 305 7.93 -0.39 -4.81
CA MET A 305 8.88 0.53 -5.45
C MET A 305 8.28 1.93 -5.61
N ALA A 306 7.03 2.02 -6.06
CA ALA A 306 6.35 3.31 -6.28
C ALA A 306 6.00 4.05 -4.97
N SER A 307 5.52 3.34 -3.95
CA SER A 307 5.04 3.95 -2.70
C SER A 307 6.12 4.08 -1.63
N GLY A 308 7.19 3.29 -1.73
CA GLY A 308 8.18 3.07 -0.67
C GLY A 308 7.61 2.41 0.59
N GLY A 309 6.33 2.01 0.57
CA GLY A 309 5.62 1.37 1.66
C GLY A 309 5.82 -0.14 1.62
N ARG A 310 6.41 -0.69 2.69
CA ARG A 310 6.77 -2.11 2.76
C ARG A 310 6.63 -2.68 4.16
N HIS A 311 6.48 -4.00 4.22
CA HIS A 311 6.39 -4.72 5.48
C HIS A 311 7.73 -4.77 6.21
N ARG A 312 7.68 -4.97 7.54
CA ARG A 312 8.85 -5.06 8.42
C ARG A 312 9.84 -6.15 8.00
N SER A 313 9.36 -7.28 7.51
CA SER A 313 10.21 -8.39 7.03
C SER A 313 11.06 -7.97 5.84
N GLN A 314 10.47 -7.24 4.89
CA GLN A 314 11.19 -6.74 3.72
C GLN A 314 12.28 -5.74 4.10
N TYR A 315 12.02 -4.88 5.09
CA TYR A 315 13.06 -4.03 5.66
C TYR A 315 14.25 -4.82 6.24
N PHE A 316 14.02 -6.00 6.84
CA PHE A 316 15.13 -6.84 7.31
C PHE A 316 15.95 -7.40 6.17
N GLN A 317 15.32 -7.74 5.03
CA GLN A 317 16.03 -8.15 3.83
C GLN A 317 16.86 -7.00 3.26
N GLU A 318 16.30 -5.79 3.17
CA GLU A 318 17.02 -4.61 2.66
C GLU A 318 18.29 -4.31 3.48
N ILE A 319 18.21 -4.30 4.81
CA ILE A 319 19.40 -4.06 5.64
C ILE A 319 20.40 -5.22 5.55
N THR A 320 19.95 -6.44 5.23
CA THR A 320 20.83 -7.58 4.97
C THR A 320 21.59 -7.35 3.67
N ASN A 321 20.89 -7.04 2.58
CA ASN A 321 21.49 -6.73 1.28
C ASN A 321 22.49 -5.57 1.38
N VAL A 322 22.14 -4.51 2.11
CA VAL A 322 23.05 -3.38 2.36
C VAL A 322 24.33 -3.83 3.06
N LEU A 323 24.23 -4.73 4.04
CA LEU A 323 25.39 -5.14 4.83
C LEU A 323 26.24 -6.21 4.13
N ASP A 324 25.66 -7.00 3.21
CA ASP A 324 26.38 -8.00 2.41
C ASP A 324 27.08 -7.39 1.17
N GLU A 325 26.61 -6.24 0.69
CA GLU A 325 27.15 -5.55 -0.49
C GLU A 325 28.59 -5.02 -0.27
N ASN A 326 29.46 -5.26 -1.26
CA ASN A 326 30.88 -4.87 -1.23
C ASN A 326 31.20 -3.69 -2.16
N ASN A 327 30.27 -3.27 -3.00
CA ASN A 327 30.45 -2.26 -4.04
C ASN A 327 29.69 -0.95 -3.77
N HIS A 328 29.42 -0.63 -2.50
CA HIS A 328 28.88 0.68 -2.10
C HIS A 328 29.79 1.80 -2.59
N GLN A 329 29.18 2.84 -3.18
CA GLN A 329 29.90 4.04 -3.62
C GLN A 329 30.11 5.02 -2.47
N GLU A 330 29.21 5.03 -1.49
CA GLU A 330 29.26 5.90 -0.33
C GLU A 330 30.27 5.39 0.70
N GLY A 331 31.29 6.22 0.98
CA GLY A 331 32.38 5.86 1.89
C GLY A 331 31.92 5.37 3.28
N TYR A 332 30.86 5.98 3.84
CA TYR A 332 30.35 5.58 5.16
C TYR A 332 29.74 4.17 5.19
N LEU A 333 29.12 3.72 4.08
CA LEU A 333 28.60 2.34 3.96
C LEU A 333 29.73 1.38 3.61
N LYS A 334 30.56 1.73 2.61
CA LYS A 334 31.68 0.91 2.18
C LYS A 334 32.63 0.58 3.34
N ASN A 335 33.08 1.59 4.08
CA ASN A 335 34.01 1.41 5.19
C ASN A 335 33.37 0.62 6.34
N PHE A 336 32.06 0.84 6.60
CA PHE A 336 31.33 0.11 7.63
C PHE A 336 31.20 -1.39 7.27
N CYS A 337 30.80 -1.70 6.04
CA CYS A 337 30.66 -3.09 5.57
C CYS A 337 32.02 -3.79 5.51
N GLU A 338 33.07 -3.12 5.02
CA GLU A 338 34.44 -3.67 5.03
C GLU A 338 34.92 -4.01 6.44
N ASN A 339 34.68 -3.13 7.42
CA ASN A 339 35.05 -3.39 8.82
C ASN A 339 34.24 -4.55 9.43
N LEU A 340 32.96 -4.69 9.06
CA LEU A 340 32.09 -5.79 9.48
C LEU A 340 32.55 -7.13 8.88
N HIS A 341 32.84 -7.17 7.57
CA HIS A 341 33.35 -8.35 6.87
C HIS A 341 34.70 -8.81 7.44
N ASN A 342 35.58 -7.85 7.74
CA ASN A 342 36.88 -8.08 8.37
C ASN A 342 36.81 -8.30 9.89
N LYS A 343 35.62 -8.51 10.46
CA LYS A 343 35.40 -8.86 11.88
C LYS A 343 35.91 -7.84 12.91
N LYS A 344 36.13 -6.58 12.49
CA LYS A 344 36.61 -5.51 13.38
C LYS A 344 35.57 -5.07 14.41
N TYR A 345 34.28 -5.37 14.18
CA TYR A 345 33.21 -5.07 15.11
C TYR A 345 32.94 -6.25 16.06
N SER A 346 33.86 -6.54 16.98
CA SER A 346 33.69 -7.56 18.02
C SER A 346 33.29 -8.94 17.47
N ASN A 347 33.90 -9.34 16.35
CA ASN A 347 33.57 -10.58 15.62
C ASN A 347 32.10 -10.74 15.20
N LEU A 348 31.33 -9.65 15.13
CA LEU A 348 29.96 -9.70 14.61
C LEU A 348 29.94 -10.13 13.14
N SER A 349 28.98 -10.98 12.80
CA SER A 349 28.60 -11.24 11.40
C SER A 349 27.48 -10.28 10.95
N VAL A 350 27.27 -10.18 9.64
CA VAL A 350 26.10 -9.49 9.05
C VAL A 350 24.82 -9.95 9.72
N LYS A 351 24.61 -11.27 9.81
CA LYS A 351 23.45 -11.87 10.49
C LYS A 351 23.30 -11.41 11.95
N ASN A 352 24.39 -11.32 12.72
CA ASN A 352 24.32 -10.85 14.11
C ASN A 352 23.88 -9.38 14.18
N LEU A 353 24.43 -8.54 13.31
CA LEU A 353 24.08 -7.12 13.28
C LEU A 353 22.64 -6.89 12.80
N VAL A 354 22.20 -7.59 11.74
CA VAL A 354 20.81 -7.58 11.26
C VAL A 354 19.85 -8.01 12.37
N ASN A 355 20.17 -9.07 13.10
CA ASN A 355 19.34 -9.52 14.22
C ASN A 355 19.25 -8.47 15.32
N LEU A 356 20.37 -7.83 15.69
CA LEU A 356 20.38 -6.78 16.72
C LEU A 356 19.58 -5.55 16.28
N VAL A 357 19.87 -5.03 15.09
CA VAL A 357 19.17 -3.86 14.51
C VAL A 357 17.69 -4.17 14.33
N GLY A 358 17.36 -5.35 13.79
CA GLY A 358 15.99 -5.78 13.53
C GLY A 358 15.15 -5.90 14.81
N ASN A 359 15.68 -6.55 15.85
CA ASN A 359 15.02 -6.68 17.14
C ASN A 359 14.80 -5.31 17.80
N LEU A 360 15.79 -4.43 17.80
CA LEU A 360 15.65 -3.07 18.32
C LEU A 360 14.67 -2.23 17.49
N SER A 361 14.69 -2.39 16.17
CA SER A 361 13.75 -1.79 15.24
C SER A 361 12.32 -2.31 15.44
N ASN A 362 12.08 -3.44 16.11
CA ASN A 362 10.73 -3.88 16.47
C ASN A 362 10.18 -3.20 17.74
N LEU A 363 11.04 -2.57 18.55
CA LEU A 363 10.58 -1.92 19.78
C LEU A 363 9.59 -0.78 19.47
N GLU A 364 8.48 -0.81 20.20
CA GLU A 364 7.53 0.29 20.25
C GLU A 364 8.06 1.44 21.10
N LEU A 365 7.39 2.60 21.02
CA LEU A 365 7.74 3.74 21.86
C LEU A 365 7.59 3.45 23.36
N LYS A 366 6.65 2.58 23.75
CA LYS A 366 6.35 2.26 25.15
C LYS A 366 7.56 1.68 25.91
N PRO A 367 8.20 0.58 25.47
CA PRO A 367 9.40 0.06 26.13
C PRO A 367 10.59 1.02 26.04
N LEU A 368 10.80 1.70 24.91
CA LEU A 368 11.88 2.69 24.76
C LEU A 368 11.75 3.84 25.76
N ARG A 369 10.54 4.39 25.93
CA ARG A 369 10.29 5.42 26.95
C ARG A 369 10.52 4.89 28.35
N LYS A 370 10.11 3.65 28.67
CA LYS A 370 10.36 3.07 29.99
C LYS A 370 11.87 3.01 30.30
N TYR A 371 12.69 2.61 29.34
CA TYR A 371 14.15 2.56 29.50
C TYR A 371 14.75 3.96 29.74
N PHE A 372 14.34 4.96 28.94
CA PHE A 372 14.90 6.31 29.04
C PHE A 372 14.23 7.22 30.09
N ASN A 373 13.16 6.77 30.74
CA ASN A 373 12.44 7.52 31.78
C ASN A 373 13.06 7.29 33.17
N ASP A 374 14.40 7.30 33.24
CA ASP A 374 15.16 7.30 34.48
C ASP A 374 16.01 8.58 34.53
N LYS A 375 15.89 9.33 35.64
CA LYS A 375 16.69 10.54 35.88
C LYS A 375 18.18 10.23 36.01
N ASN A 376 18.55 9.00 36.39
CA ASN A 376 19.94 8.60 36.52
C ASN A 376 20.68 8.54 35.18
N LEU A 377 19.99 8.27 34.07
CA LEU A 377 20.55 8.37 32.71
C LEU A 377 20.94 9.82 32.34
N ILE A 378 20.37 10.83 32.99
CA ILE A 378 20.72 12.24 32.77
C ILE A 378 21.97 12.63 33.59
N ILE A 379 22.18 12.00 34.75
CA ILE A 379 23.18 12.36 35.74
C ILE A 379 24.51 11.59 35.54
N GLY A 380 24.46 10.36 35.02
CA GLY A 380 25.64 9.49 34.83
C GLY A 380 26.33 9.57 33.45
N MET A 381 25.79 10.33 32.50
CA MET A 381 26.37 10.46 31.15
C MET A 381 27.53 11.45 31.12
N SER A 382 28.62 11.12 30.41
CA SER A 382 29.74 12.03 30.21
C SER A 382 29.29 13.37 29.60
N LYS A 383 30.03 14.46 29.88
CA LYS A 383 29.69 15.83 29.41
C LYS A 383 29.47 15.92 27.89
N SER A 384 30.04 15.01 27.09
CA SER A 384 29.83 14.93 25.64
C SER A 384 28.44 14.39 25.26
N LEU A 385 27.88 13.46 26.04
CA LEU A 385 26.52 12.92 25.85
C LEU A 385 25.43 13.86 26.40
N GLN A 386 25.73 14.59 27.47
CA GLN A 386 24.86 15.68 27.96
C GLN A 386 24.71 16.80 26.93
N LYS A 387 25.79 17.14 26.19
CA LYS A 387 25.76 18.10 25.09
C LYS A 387 24.84 17.65 23.94
N LEU A 388 24.79 16.35 23.64
CA LEU A 388 23.96 15.76 22.58
C LEU A 388 22.46 15.79 22.91
N ILE A 389 22.09 15.70 24.18
CA ILE A 389 20.70 15.87 24.64
C ILE A 389 20.25 17.33 24.50
N ALA A 390 21.16 18.29 24.69
CA ALA A 390 20.86 19.72 24.62
C ALA A 390 20.81 20.28 23.19
N THR A 391 21.49 19.66 22.22
CA THR A 391 21.61 20.23 20.86
C THR A 391 20.68 19.64 19.80
N GLY A 392 19.97 18.55 20.07
CA GLY A 392 18.90 18.07 19.18
C GLY A 392 19.33 17.78 17.73
N TYR A 393 20.54 17.23 17.54
CA TYR A 393 21.03 16.73 16.24
C TYR A 393 20.98 15.21 16.16
#